data_AF-A0A8D8IC06-F1
#
_entry.id   AF-A0A8D8IC06-F1
#
_cell.length_a   1.000
_cell.length_b   1.000
_cell.length_c   1.000
_cell.angle_alpha   90.00
_cell.angle_beta   90.00
_cell.angle_gamma   90.00
#
_symmetry.space_group_name_H-M   'P 1'
#
loop_
_entity.id
_entity.type
_entity.pdbx_description
1 polymer ?
#
loop_
_entity_poly.entity_id
_entity_poly.type
_entity_poly.pdbx_seq_one_letter_code
_entity_poly.pdbx_strand_id
1 'polypeptide(L)'
;PPSTANTTGTTLDLFGTLGGGGDSDHGFESSLSADGSGSEGTGPITCMTRCCVPTGDCLKASPLDFGAINPEDLRDCVRVICNNDNCTAGQFMHRECFEHWEEGVLNYLKSIGRARSWSDKQRQQNLWTKKGYDLVFK
;
A
#
# COMPACT_ATOMS: atom_id res chain seq x y z
N PRO A 1 -10.66 14.74 2.45
CA PRO A 1 -10.84 15.11 1.02
C PRO A 1 -11.19 13.84 0.23
N PRO A 2 -12.06 13.89 -0.80
CA PRO A 2 -12.59 12.67 -1.45
C PRO A 2 -11.66 12.11 -2.53
N SER A 3 -11.65 10.78 -2.68
CA SER A 3 -10.86 10.04 -3.66
C SER A 3 -11.62 9.89 -4.99
N THR A 4 -10.99 10.26 -6.11
CA THR A 4 -11.49 10.04 -7.48
C THR A 4 -10.63 9.03 -8.22
N ALA A 5 -11.27 8.08 -8.91
CA ALA A 5 -10.62 7.16 -9.84
C ALA A 5 -10.40 7.85 -11.19
N ASN A 6 -9.16 7.85 -11.71
CA ASN A 6 -8.87 8.39 -13.04
C ASN A 6 -8.82 7.28 -14.09
N THR A 7 -9.71 7.38 -15.07
CA THR A 7 -9.71 6.63 -16.32
C THR A 7 -8.82 7.34 -17.34
N THR A 8 -7.82 6.64 -17.87
CA THR A 8 -6.95 7.14 -18.94
C THR A 8 -7.72 7.23 -20.26
N GLY A 9 -8.06 8.46 -20.65
CA GLY A 9 -8.54 8.80 -21.99
C GLY A 9 -7.41 9.44 -22.79
N THR A 10 -6.95 8.73 -23.81
CA THR A 10 -6.08 9.24 -24.88
C THR A 10 -6.79 10.35 -25.66
N THR A 11 -6.18 11.53 -25.72
CA THR A 11 -6.50 12.54 -26.75
C THR A 11 -5.19 13.03 -27.36
N LEU A 12 -5.11 12.81 -28.67
CA LEU A 12 -4.13 13.38 -29.60
C LEU A 12 -4.35 14.90 -29.68
N ASP A 13 -3.28 15.68 -29.85
CA ASP A 13 -3.17 16.90 -30.68
C ASP A 13 -1.76 17.47 -30.44
N LEU A 14 -0.78 17.35 -31.35
CA LEU A 14 -0.60 17.97 -32.67
C LEU A 14 -0.48 19.51 -32.63
N PHE A 15 0.75 19.93 -32.89
CA PHE A 15 1.22 21.23 -33.43
C PHE A 15 1.80 22.26 -32.42
N GLY A 16 3.08 22.62 -32.64
CA GLY A 16 3.78 23.67 -31.86
C GLY A 16 5.28 23.85 -32.15
N THR A 17 5.66 23.97 -33.42
CA THR A 17 6.81 24.67 -34.04
C THR A 17 7.85 25.43 -33.17
N LEU A 18 9.12 25.03 -33.35
CA LEU A 18 10.43 25.76 -33.44
C LEU A 18 10.93 26.72 -32.33
N GLY A 19 12.20 26.51 -31.93
CA GLY A 19 13.11 27.60 -31.57
C GLY A 19 14.35 27.24 -30.73
N GLY A 20 15.55 27.33 -31.34
CA GLY A 20 16.88 27.58 -30.72
C GLY A 20 17.52 26.41 -29.95
N GLY A 21 18.79 26.01 -30.12
CA GLY A 21 20.00 26.73 -30.47
C GLY A 21 20.99 26.57 -29.28
N GLY A 22 22.16 25.94 -29.49
CA GLY A 22 23.21 25.89 -28.47
C GLY A 22 24.09 24.63 -28.52
N ASP A 23 25.23 24.77 -29.19
CA ASP A 23 26.43 23.95 -29.17
C ASP A 23 27.13 23.90 -27.80
N SER A 24 27.86 22.80 -27.51
CA SER A 24 29.21 22.81 -26.88
C SER A 24 29.67 21.37 -26.53
N ASP A 25 30.70 20.91 -27.24
CA ASP A 25 31.50 19.69 -27.01
C ASP A 25 32.58 19.93 -25.95
N HIS A 26 32.58 19.18 -24.83
CA HIS A 26 33.74 18.92 -23.95
C HIS A 26 33.57 17.48 -23.43
N GLY A 27 34.44 16.49 -23.68
CA GLY A 27 35.88 16.47 -23.45
C GLY A 27 36.19 15.37 -22.42
N PHE A 28 36.88 14.31 -22.86
CA PHE A 28 37.65 13.26 -22.16
C PHE A 28 38.23 13.68 -20.77
N GLU A 29 38.46 12.86 -19.75
CA GLU A 29 39.07 11.52 -19.65
C GLU A 29 38.93 11.00 -18.19
N SER A 30 39.03 9.68 -18.01
CA SER A 30 39.74 8.98 -16.91
C SER A 30 39.22 9.13 -15.46
N SER A 31 39.25 8.15 -14.56
CA SER A 31 39.79 6.80 -14.51
C SER A 31 39.48 6.22 -13.11
N LEU A 32 39.18 4.92 -13.05
CA LEU A 32 39.61 3.95 -12.02
C LEU A 32 39.05 3.98 -10.57
N SER A 33 38.54 2.78 -10.23
CA SER A 33 38.71 2.01 -8.97
C SER A 33 38.00 2.44 -7.69
N ALA A 34 37.01 1.65 -7.30
CA ALA A 34 36.77 1.30 -5.90
C ALA A 34 36.32 -0.17 -5.83
N ASP A 35 37.32 -1.04 -5.63
CA ASP A 35 37.40 -2.06 -4.59
C ASP A 35 36.17 -2.93 -4.31
N GLY A 36 36.34 -4.23 -4.58
CA GLY A 36 35.35 -5.25 -4.32
C GLY A 36 35.02 -5.43 -2.85
N SER A 37 33.76 -5.81 -2.63
CA SER A 37 33.39 -6.63 -1.48
C SER A 37 32.49 -7.74 -2.00
N GLY A 38 33.09 -8.89 -2.30
CA GLY A 38 32.36 -10.13 -2.50
C GLY A 38 31.70 -10.52 -1.18
N SER A 39 30.39 -10.30 -1.08
CA SER A 39 29.55 -11.12 -0.21
C SER A 39 28.94 -12.22 -1.07
N GLU A 40 29.57 -13.36 -0.95
CA GLU A 40 29.11 -14.66 -1.42
C GLU A 40 27.64 -14.85 -0.98
N GLY A 41 26.73 -15.08 -1.94
CA GLY A 41 25.36 -15.52 -1.67
C GLY A 41 24.34 -14.39 -1.48
N THR A 42 23.89 -13.76 -2.56
CA THR A 42 22.62 -13.01 -2.55
C THR A 42 21.97 -13.15 -3.92
N GLY A 43 21.19 -14.24 -4.10
CA GLY A 43 20.04 -14.17 -5.01
C GLY A 43 19.19 -12.94 -4.63
N PRO A 44 18.34 -12.41 -5.53
CA PRO A 44 17.64 -11.15 -5.29
C PRO A 44 17.06 -11.19 -3.87
N ILE A 45 17.45 -10.24 -3.01
CA ILE A 45 16.74 -10.02 -1.75
C ILE A 45 15.35 -9.57 -2.20
N THR A 46 14.47 -10.52 -2.43
CA THR A 46 13.05 -10.26 -2.39
C THR A 46 12.82 -9.84 -0.95
N CYS A 47 12.62 -8.55 -0.75
CA CYS A 47 12.31 -7.99 0.55
C CYS A 47 10.96 -8.59 0.98
N MET A 48 11.03 -9.72 1.68
CA MET A 48 9.87 -10.42 2.18
C MET A 48 9.07 -9.45 3.05
N THR A 49 7.88 -9.09 2.58
CA THR A 49 7.06 -8.09 3.26
C THR A 49 6.31 -8.77 4.39
N ARG A 50 6.12 -8.13 5.54
CA ARG A 50 5.34 -8.72 6.64
C ARG A 50 3.88 -8.31 6.55
N CYS A 51 3.00 -9.21 7.00
CA CYS A 51 1.58 -8.93 7.17
C CYS A 51 1.37 -7.73 8.11
N CYS A 52 0.68 -6.70 7.64
CA CYS A 52 0.52 -5.44 8.35
C CYS A 52 -0.73 -5.37 9.26
N VAL A 53 -1.14 -6.48 9.88
CA VAL A 53 -2.29 -6.49 10.81
C VAL A 53 -2.01 -5.55 11.98
N PRO A 54 -2.83 -4.51 12.23
CA PRO A 54 -2.54 -3.49 13.25
C PRO A 54 -2.44 -4.06 14.67
N THR A 55 -3.21 -5.12 14.96
CA THR A 55 -3.26 -5.79 16.26
C THR A 55 -2.07 -6.73 16.50
N GLY A 56 -1.33 -7.10 15.45
CA GLY A 56 -0.26 -8.12 15.51
C GLY A 56 -0.75 -9.57 15.44
N ASP A 57 -2.07 -9.81 15.49
CA ASP A 57 -2.69 -11.14 15.46
C ASP A 57 -2.77 -11.73 14.05
N CYS A 58 -1.62 -11.91 13.40
CA CYS A 58 -1.57 -12.52 12.07
C CYS A 58 -1.86 -14.03 12.16
N LEU A 59 -2.96 -14.46 11.55
CA LEU A 59 -3.41 -15.87 11.53
C LEU A 59 -2.45 -16.82 10.80
N LYS A 60 -1.58 -16.28 9.93
CA LYS A 60 -0.55 -17.05 9.19
C LYS A 60 0.85 -16.87 9.78
N ALA A 61 0.99 -16.23 10.95
CA ALA A 61 2.31 -16.09 11.57
C ALA A 61 2.78 -17.44 12.15
N SER A 62 3.86 -17.96 11.57
CA SER A 62 4.67 -19.04 12.14
C SER A 62 5.84 -18.46 12.92
N PRO A 63 6.36 -19.14 13.97
CA PRO A 63 7.58 -18.72 14.68
C PRO A 63 8.82 -18.53 13.81
N LEU A 64 8.83 -19.12 12.60
CA LEU A 64 9.92 -18.99 11.65
C LEU A 64 9.70 -17.84 10.66
N ASP A 65 8.48 -17.67 10.19
CA ASP A 65 8.16 -16.77 9.08
C ASP A 65 7.67 -15.39 9.55
N PHE A 66 7.25 -15.27 10.81
CA PHE A 66 6.74 -14.03 11.42
C PHE A 66 5.68 -13.32 10.57
N GLY A 67 4.85 -14.09 9.86
CA GLY A 67 3.82 -13.57 8.95
C GLY A 67 4.38 -12.96 7.67
N ALA A 68 5.49 -13.49 7.15
CA ALA A 68 6.06 -13.17 5.85
C ALA A 68 5.05 -13.38 4.71
N ILE A 69 5.05 -12.43 3.78
CA ILE A 69 4.31 -12.40 2.52
C ILE A 69 5.34 -12.41 1.41
N ASN A 70 5.20 -13.37 0.50
CA ASN A 70 6.02 -13.45 -0.68
C ASN A 70 5.55 -12.40 -1.71
N PRO A 71 6.39 -11.42 -2.09
CA PRO A 71 6.01 -10.40 -3.06
C PRO A 71 5.72 -10.98 -4.46
N GLU A 72 6.21 -12.18 -4.76
CA GLU A 72 5.99 -12.86 -6.04
C GLU A 72 4.63 -13.59 -6.10
N ASP A 73 3.98 -13.82 -4.95
CA ASP A 73 2.68 -14.51 -4.87
C ASP A 73 1.71 -13.78 -3.94
N LEU A 74 0.97 -12.83 -4.50
CA LEU A 74 0.03 -11.96 -3.78
C LEU A 74 -1.44 -12.39 -3.91
N ARG A 75 -1.73 -13.60 -4.42
CA ARG A 75 -3.12 -14.07 -4.64
C ARG A 75 -3.98 -14.03 -3.37
N ASP A 76 -3.38 -14.44 -2.26
CA ASP A 76 -4.03 -14.48 -0.95
C ASP A 76 -3.66 -13.29 -0.06
N CYS A 77 -3.24 -12.19 -0.67
CA CYS A 77 -2.93 -10.95 0.01
C CYS A 77 -3.79 -9.80 -0.51
N VAL A 78 -4.03 -8.82 0.35
CA VAL A 78 -4.70 -7.56 0.03
C VAL A 78 -3.78 -6.41 0.40
N ARG A 79 -3.77 -5.38 -0.45
CA ARG A 79 -3.01 -4.16 -0.18
C ARG A 79 -3.88 -3.20 0.61
N VAL A 80 -3.46 -2.88 1.83
CA VAL A 80 -4.17 -1.96 2.72
C VAL A 80 -3.49 -0.60 2.69
N ILE A 81 -4.24 0.43 2.32
CA ILE A 81 -3.72 1.79 2.14
C ILE A 81 -4.27 2.66 3.26
N CYS A 82 -3.37 3.23 4.06
CA CYS A 82 -3.74 4.28 4.99
C CYS A 82 -3.90 5.61 4.22
N ASN A 83 -4.87 6.43 4.63
CA ASN A 83 -5.06 7.76 4.05
C ASN A 83 -4.08 8.83 4.59
N ASN A 84 -3.25 8.46 5.57
CA ASN A 84 -2.17 9.31 6.06
C ASN A 84 -0.92 8.99 5.24
N ASP A 85 -0.45 9.97 4.46
CA ASP A 85 0.71 9.83 3.57
C ASP A 85 2.01 9.52 4.33
N ASN A 86 2.07 9.85 5.63
CA ASN A 86 3.21 9.55 6.50
C ASN A 86 3.09 8.18 7.19
N CYS A 87 2.03 7.42 6.91
CA CYS A 87 1.82 6.12 7.54
C CYS A 87 2.72 5.07 6.91
N THR A 88 3.67 4.56 7.70
CA THR A 88 4.55 3.46 7.31
C THR A 88 3.95 2.08 7.59
N ALA A 89 2.77 2.02 8.22
CA ALA A 89 2.12 0.78 8.67
C ALA A 89 1.22 0.11 7.60
N GLY A 90 1.18 0.62 6.37
CA GLY A 90 0.35 0.09 5.27
C GLY A 90 1.16 -0.53 4.14
N GLN A 91 1.01 -1.83 3.92
CA GLN A 91 1.64 -2.57 2.82
C GLN A 91 0.69 -3.69 2.37
N PHE A 92 0.93 -4.92 2.85
CA PHE A 92 0.16 -6.10 2.50
C PHE A 92 -0.32 -6.81 3.75
N MET A 93 -1.54 -7.33 3.67
CA MET A 93 -2.16 -8.15 4.70
C MET A 93 -2.65 -9.44 4.04
N HIS A 94 -2.51 -10.59 4.72
CA HIS A 94 -3.15 -11.80 4.24
C HIS A 94 -4.67 -11.61 4.16
N ARG A 95 -5.32 -12.22 3.18
CA ARG A 95 -6.77 -12.13 2.95
C ARG A 95 -7.56 -12.53 4.19
N GLU A 96 -7.25 -13.69 4.77
CA GLU A 96 -7.89 -14.17 6.00
C GLU A 96 -7.67 -13.22 7.17
N CYS A 97 -6.48 -12.62 7.28
CA CYS A 97 -6.18 -11.65 8.33
C CYS A 97 -6.99 -10.36 8.16
N PHE A 98 -7.15 -9.91 6.92
CA PHE A 98 -7.96 -8.74 6.61
C PHE A 98 -9.45 -8.98 6.90
N GLU A 99 -10.00 -10.12 6.50
CA GLU A 99 -11.39 -10.48 6.75
C GLU A 99 -11.69 -10.55 8.26
N HIS A 100 -10.81 -11.20 9.03
CA HIS A 100 -10.95 -11.25 10.49
C HIS A 100 -10.83 -9.88 11.14
N TRP A 101 -9.89 -9.06 10.69
CA TRP A 101 -9.71 -7.70 11.18
C TRP A 101 -10.93 -6.82 10.84
N GLU A 102 -11.42 -6.88 9.60
CA GLU A 102 -12.61 -6.15 9.15
C GLU A 102 -13.84 -6.53 9.98
N GLU A 103 -14.03 -7.82 10.27
CA GLU A 103 -15.10 -8.28 11.15
C GLU A 103 -14.98 -7.69 12.57
N GLY A 104 -13.76 -7.63 13.12
CA GLY A 104 -13.48 -6.97 14.40
C GLY A 104 -13.86 -5.50 14.40
N VAL A 105 -13.47 -4.75 13.35
CA VAL A 105 -13.84 -3.33 13.19
C VAL A 105 -15.35 -3.17 13.02
N LEU A 106 -16.01 -4.04 12.25
CA LEU A 106 -17.47 -4.05 12.12
C LEU A 106 -18.15 -4.27 13.47
N ASN A 107 -17.73 -5.26 14.24
CA ASN A 107 -18.29 -5.56 15.55
C ASN A 107 -18.09 -4.40 16.53
N TYR A 108 -16.93 -3.75 16.51
CA TYR A 108 -16.70 -2.53 17.25
C TYR A 108 -17.67 -1.43 16.82
N LEU A 109 -17.81 -1.17 15.51
CA LEU A 109 -18.74 -0.17 14.96
C LEU A 109 -20.20 -0.44 15.38
N LYS A 110 -20.62 -1.70 15.51
CA LYS A 110 -21.97 -2.05 16.01
C LYS A 110 -22.24 -1.51 17.41
N SER A 111 -21.21 -1.39 18.25
CA SER A 111 -21.34 -0.88 19.62
C SER A 111 -21.41 0.65 19.70
N ILE A 112 -21.10 1.36 18.61
CA ILE A 112 -20.96 2.82 18.60
C ILE A 112 -22.30 3.52 18.34
N GLY A 113 -22.74 4.32 19.31
CA GLY A 113 -23.73 5.40 19.18
C GLY A 113 -24.81 5.17 18.11
N ARG A 114 -24.75 6.00 17.04
CA ARG A 114 -25.69 6.04 15.92
C ARG A 114 -25.57 4.84 14.95
N ALA A 115 -24.44 4.15 14.93
CA ALA A 115 -24.26 2.95 14.10
C ALA A 115 -25.06 1.74 14.62
N ARG A 116 -25.51 1.76 15.88
CA ARG A 116 -26.43 0.75 16.44
C ARG A 116 -27.72 0.61 15.64
N SER A 117 -28.27 1.70 15.10
CA SER A 117 -29.50 1.68 14.30
C SER A 117 -29.27 1.43 12.80
N TRP A 118 -28.03 1.22 12.37
CA TRP A 118 -27.74 0.85 10.99
C TRP A 118 -27.97 -0.64 10.76
N SER A 119 -28.50 -0.99 9.59
CA SER A 119 -28.49 -2.37 9.10
C SER A 119 -27.06 -2.85 8.82
N ASP A 120 -26.84 -4.16 8.74
CA ASP A 120 -25.52 -4.72 8.46
C ASP A 120 -24.98 -4.27 7.09
N LYS A 121 -25.86 -4.20 6.08
CA LYS A 121 -25.52 -3.65 4.77
C LYS A 121 -25.04 -2.20 4.86
N GLN A 122 -25.71 -1.36 5.65
CA GLN A 122 -25.30 0.03 5.85
C GLN A 122 -23.97 0.13 6.59
N ARG A 123 -23.72 -0.70 7.60
CA ARG A 123 -22.44 -0.71 8.33
C ARG A 123 -21.29 -1.04 7.40
N GLN A 124 -21.43 -2.10 6.60
CA GLN A 124 -20.39 -2.51 5.65
C GLN A 124 -20.13 -1.45 4.58
N GLN A 125 -21.17 -0.82 4.04
CA GLN A 125 -21.01 0.29 3.08
C GLN A 125 -20.33 1.53 3.67
N ASN A 126 -20.55 1.83 4.96
CA ASN A 126 -20.01 3.03 5.59
C ASN A 126 -18.67 2.80 6.32
N LEU A 127 -18.25 1.55 6.50
CA LEU A 127 -17.11 1.15 7.35
C LEU A 127 -15.83 1.94 7.05
N TRP A 128 -15.45 1.98 5.77
CA TRP A 128 -14.24 2.66 5.29
C TRP A 128 -14.52 4.06 4.72
N THR A 129 -15.68 4.64 5.04
CA THR A 129 -16.05 6.00 4.59
C THR A 129 -15.84 7.03 5.69
N LYS A 130 -15.82 8.31 5.32
CA LYS A 130 -15.80 9.41 6.29
C LYS A 130 -16.95 9.33 7.31
N LYS A 131 -18.14 8.87 6.90
CA LYS A 131 -19.29 8.74 7.80
C LYS A 131 -19.07 7.70 8.90
N GLY A 132 -18.47 6.56 8.58
CA GLY A 132 -18.13 5.53 9.57
C GLY A 132 -17.04 6.01 10.52
N TYR A 133 -16.00 6.62 9.97
CA TYR A 133 -14.89 7.19 10.75
C TYR A 133 -15.35 8.24 11.76
N ASP A 134 -16.16 9.22 11.33
CA ASP A 134 -16.64 10.32 12.19
C ASP A 134 -17.51 9.83 13.38
N LEU A 135 -18.03 8.60 13.34
CA LEU A 135 -18.75 8.02 14.47
C LEU A 135 -17.83 7.45 15.55
N VAL A 136 -16.68 6.93 15.14
CA VAL A 136 -15.70 6.26 16.00
C VAL A 136 -14.70 7.26 16.57
N PHE A 137 -14.29 8.23 15.75
CA PHE A 137 -13.32 9.25 16.08
C PHE A 137 -14.06 10.51 16.58
N LYS A 138 -14.23 10.61 17.90
CA LYS A 138 -14.95 11.69 18.58
C LYS A 138 -13.99 12.59 19.35
#